data_AF-A0A960V500-F1
#
_entry.id   AF-A0A960V500-F1
#
_cell.length_a   1.000
_cell.length_b   1.000
_cell.length_c   1.000
_cell.angle_alpha   90.00
_cell.angle_beta   90.00
_cell.angle_gamma   90.00
#
_symmetry.space_group_name_H-M   'P 1'
#
loop_
_entity.id
_entity.type
_entity.pdbx_description
1 polymer ?
#
loop_
_entity_poly.entity_id
_entity_poly.type
_entity_poly.pdbx_seq_one_letter_code
_entity_poly.pdbx_strand_id
1 'polypeptide(L)'
;MANLKASKKDIRKTRKRNALNSYQRARLRTLAKKVRHFTEDGMHSEAVQSLAEYHSYLDKAGRRHLIHPGQASRHKSRMTLLVNRTFGQEPIDTTAEAAVSEPVETETTAVESAEQPESTES
;
A
#
# COMPACT_ATOMS: atom_id res chain seq x y z
N MET A 1 17.95 22.01 -35.68
CA MET A 1 17.97 23.15 -34.73
C MET A 1 16.58 23.75 -34.60
N ALA A 2 16.27 24.45 -33.50
CA ALA A 2 15.06 25.25 -33.39
C ALA A 2 15.36 26.70 -33.77
N ASN A 3 14.87 27.14 -34.94
CA ASN A 3 15.19 28.47 -35.47
C ASN A 3 14.27 29.55 -34.86
N LEU A 4 12.99 29.24 -34.70
CA LEU A 4 11.99 30.15 -34.10
C LEU A 4 12.19 30.33 -32.59
N LYS A 5 11.97 31.56 -32.10
CA LYS A 5 12.05 31.91 -30.66
C LYS A 5 11.09 31.07 -29.81
N ALA A 6 9.90 30.75 -30.33
CA ALA A 6 8.92 29.86 -29.69
C ALA A 6 9.47 28.44 -29.51
N SER A 7 9.97 27.81 -30.58
CA SER A 7 10.55 26.46 -30.53
C SER A 7 11.73 26.36 -29.54
N LYS A 8 12.58 27.39 -29.44
CA LYS A 8 13.64 27.48 -28.41
C LYS A 8 13.10 27.56 -26.98
N LYS A 9 11.92 28.15 -26.77
CA LYS A 9 11.20 28.17 -25.47
C LYS A 9 10.63 26.79 -25.15
N ASP A 10 10.05 26.11 -26.13
CA ASP A 10 9.39 24.82 -25.90
C ASP A 10 10.38 23.68 -25.69
N ILE A 11 11.54 23.66 -26.35
CA ILE A 11 12.63 22.73 -26.01
C ILE A 11 13.02 22.83 -24.51
N ARG A 12 13.12 24.05 -23.97
CA ARG A 12 13.43 24.28 -22.55
C ARG A 12 12.33 23.76 -21.63
N LYS A 13 11.05 23.97 -21.97
CA LYS A 13 9.90 23.41 -21.22
C LYS A 13 9.89 21.89 -21.26
N THR A 14 10.06 21.30 -22.45
CA THR A 14 10.04 19.85 -22.68
C THR A 14 11.17 19.17 -21.93
N ARG A 15 12.39 19.72 -21.90
CA ARG A 15 13.49 19.19 -21.07
C ARG A 15 13.11 19.10 -19.59
N LYS A 16 12.54 20.17 -19.01
CA LYS A 16 12.09 20.18 -17.61
C LYS A 16 10.97 19.15 -17.34
N ARG A 17 9.96 19.08 -18.22
CA ARG A 17 8.87 18.10 -18.10
C ARG A 17 9.36 16.66 -18.26
N ASN A 18 10.27 16.40 -19.19
CA ASN A 18 10.80 15.06 -19.43
C ASN A 18 11.59 14.53 -18.24
N ALA A 19 12.38 15.37 -17.56
CA ALA A 19 13.08 14.97 -16.33
C ALA A 19 12.09 14.53 -15.23
N LEU A 20 11.09 15.35 -14.92
CA LEU A 20 10.06 15.05 -13.92
C LEU A 20 9.23 13.82 -14.30
N ASN A 21 8.80 13.71 -15.56
CA ASN A 21 8.00 12.61 -16.06
C ASN A 21 8.80 11.30 -16.11
N SER A 22 10.11 11.36 -16.39
CA SER A 22 10.99 10.20 -16.35
C SER A 22 11.08 9.63 -14.93
N TYR A 23 11.37 10.47 -13.93
CA TYR A 23 11.37 10.08 -12.52
C TYR A 23 10.03 9.49 -12.08
N GLN A 24 8.90 10.14 -12.42
CA GLN A 24 7.58 9.66 -12.03
C GLN A 24 7.24 8.30 -12.67
N ARG A 25 7.63 8.07 -13.93
CA ARG A 25 7.49 6.76 -14.61
C ARG A 25 8.43 5.70 -14.05
N ALA A 26 9.66 6.07 -13.67
CA ALA A 26 10.58 5.17 -12.98
C ALA A 26 9.95 4.70 -11.66
N ARG A 27 9.42 5.62 -10.83
CA ARG A 27 8.70 5.28 -9.60
C ARG A 27 7.51 4.35 -9.82
N LEU A 28 6.70 4.57 -10.88
CA LEU A 28 5.61 3.63 -11.25
C LEU A 28 6.15 2.22 -11.54
N ARG A 29 7.25 2.13 -12.29
CA ARG A 29 7.88 0.83 -12.63
C ARG A 29 8.50 0.16 -11.40
N THR A 30 9.08 0.92 -10.47
CA THR A 30 9.62 0.39 -9.20
C THR A 30 8.51 -0.16 -8.31
N LEU A 31 7.39 0.56 -8.13
CA LEU A 31 6.24 0.04 -7.38
C LEU A 31 5.65 -1.22 -8.04
N ALA A 32 5.51 -1.22 -9.37
CA ALA A 32 5.07 -2.40 -10.11
C ALA A 32 6.03 -3.61 -9.99
N LYS A 33 7.33 -3.37 -9.78
CA LYS A 33 8.31 -4.42 -9.47
C LYS A 33 8.19 -4.93 -8.04
N LYS A 34 7.99 -4.03 -7.05
CA LYS A 34 7.81 -4.43 -5.64
C LYS A 34 6.64 -5.40 -5.47
N VAL A 35 5.48 -5.09 -6.06
CA VAL A 35 4.30 -5.98 -5.99
C VAL A 35 4.64 -7.37 -6.55
N ARG A 36 5.36 -7.44 -7.68
CA ARG A 36 5.78 -8.71 -8.29
C ARG A 36 6.74 -9.50 -7.42
N HIS A 37 7.72 -8.83 -6.83
CA HIS A 37 8.68 -9.43 -5.92
C HIS A 37 7.96 -10.11 -4.74
N PHE A 38 7.07 -9.41 -4.04
CA PHE A 38 6.31 -10.00 -2.93
C PHE A 38 5.34 -11.10 -3.38
N THR A 39 4.77 -11.04 -4.60
CA THR A 39 3.98 -12.17 -5.15
C THR A 39 4.83 -13.38 -5.55
N GLU A 40 6.11 -13.18 -5.88
CA GLU A 40 7.07 -14.23 -6.21
C GLU A 40 7.66 -14.87 -4.93
N ASP A 41 7.88 -14.08 -3.87
CA ASP A 41 8.33 -14.53 -2.55
C ASP A 41 7.23 -15.21 -1.71
N GLY A 42 5.95 -15.07 -2.09
CA GLY A 42 4.81 -15.60 -1.34
C GLY A 42 4.38 -14.76 -0.13
N MET A 43 4.86 -13.52 0.01
CA MET A 43 4.54 -12.62 1.13
C MET A 43 3.20 -11.91 0.91
N HIS A 44 2.10 -12.48 1.40
CA HIS A 44 0.75 -11.99 1.13
C HIS A 44 0.48 -10.56 1.65
N SER A 45 0.82 -10.29 2.92
CA SER A 45 0.48 -9.01 3.56
C SER A 45 1.19 -7.82 2.87
N GLU A 46 2.46 -8.01 2.54
CA GLU A 46 3.34 -7.07 1.86
C GLU A 46 2.94 -6.87 0.39
N ALA A 47 2.47 -7.94 -0.28
CA ALA A 47 1.90 -7.85 -1.60
C ALA A 47 0.62 -6.98 -1.61
N VAL A 48 -0.28 -7.14 -0.64
CA VAL A 48 -1.50 -6.33 -0.52
C VAL A 48 -1.19 -4.86 -0.19
N GLN A 49 -0.29 -4.60 0.76
CA GLN A 49 0.15 -3.23 1.10
C GLN A 49 0.81 -2.53 -0.10
N SER A 50 1.75 -3.19 -0.76
CA SER A 50 2.44 -2.62 -1.93
C SER A 50 1.51 -2.46 -3.15
N LEU A 51 0.48 -3.30 -3.30
CA LEU A 51 -0.58 -3.14 -4.30
C LEU A 51 -1.41 -1.87 -4.03
N ALA A 52 -1.75 -1.59 -2.78
CA ALA A 52 -2.47 -0.36 -2.38
C ALA A 52 -1.64 0.90 -2.67
N GLU A 53 -0.35 0.92 -2.33
CA GLU A 53 0.58 2.00 -2.71
C GLU A 53 0.62 2.20 -4.23
N TYR A 54 0.76 1.08 -4.97
CA TYR A 54 0.82 1.09 -6.43
C TYR A 54 -0.45 1.68 -7.04
N HIS A 55 -1.63 1.26 -6.60
CA HIS A 55 -2.92 1.80 -7.06
C HIS A 55 -3.05 3.31 -6.79
N SER A 56 -2.73 3.75 -5.57
CA SER A 56 -2.75 5.17 -5.18
C SER A 56 -1.89 6.03 -6.11
N TYR A 57 -0.69 5.55 -6.48
CA TYR A 57 0.21 6.28 -7.36
C TYR A 57 -0.19 6.18 -8.85
N LEU A 58 -0.69 5.02 -9.28
CA LEU A 58 -1.16 4.75 -10.65
C LEU A 58 -2.37 5.62 -11.04
N ASP A 59 -3.37 5.72 -10.15
CA ASP A 59 -4.58 6.52 -10.38
C ASP A 59 -4.29 8.03 -10.31
N LYS A 60 -3.24 8.44 -9.59
CA LYS A 60 -2.70 9.82 -9.64
C LYS A 60 -1.97 10.10 -10.97
N ALA A 61 -1.20 9.13 -11.48
CA ALA A 61 -0.49 9.25 -12.75
C ALA A 61 -1.43 9.27 -13.97
N GLY A 62 -2.53 8.51 -13.93
CA GLY A 62 -3.60 8.55 -14.93
C GLY A 62 -4.29 9.92 -14.97
N ARG A 63 -4.75 10.44 -13.82
CA ARG A 63 -5.37 11.77 -13.72
C ARG A 63 -4.45 12.90 -14.21
N ARG A 64 -3.15 12.82 -13.90
CA ARG A 64 -2.13 13.79 -14.37
C ARG A 64 -1.68 13.58 -15.82
N HIS A 65 -2.30 12.66 -16.57
CA HIS A 65 -1.96 12.35 -17.97
C HIS A 65 -0.47 11.97 -18.19
N LEU A 66 0.21 11.47 -17.15
CA LEU A 66 1.57 10.93 -17.27
C LEU A 66 1.57 9.59 -18.04
N ILE A 67 0.49 8.84 -17.81
CA ILE A 67 0.03 7.67 -18.54
C ILE A 67 -1.44 7.91 -18.92
N HIS A 68 -1.91 7.29 -20.01
CA HIS A 68 -3.32 7.40 -20.41
C HIS A 68 -4.23 6.75 -19.35
N PRO A 69 -5.42 7.30 -19.01
CA PRO A 69 -6.31 6.74 -17.99
C PRO A 69 -6.67 5.27 -18.27
N GLY A 70 -6.99 4.93 -19.52
CA GLY A 70 -7.23 3.52 -19.91
C GLY A 70 -6.02 2.59 -19.75
N GLN A 71 -4.77 3.11 -19.77
CA GLN A 71 -3.60 2.31 -19.41
C GLN A 71 -3.51 2.12 -17.89
N ALA A 72 -3.84 3.16 -17.09
CA ALA A 72 -3.93 3.03 -15.64
C ALA A 72 -4.95 1.95 -15.24
N SER A 73 -6.17 1.98 -15.80
CA SER A 73 -7.20 0.95 -15.55
C SER A 73 -6.74 -0.46 -15.95
N ARG A 74 -6.08 -0.61 -17.11
CA ARG A 74 -5.50 -1.90 -17.54
C ARG A 74 -4.41 -2.40 -16.59
N HIS A 75 -3.53 -1.52 -16.12
CA HIS A 75 -2.47 -1.87 -15.18
C HIS A 75 -3.03 -2.22 -13.80
N LYS A 76 -4.06 -1.52 -13.33
CA LYS A 76 -4.80 -1.79 -12.08
C LYS A 76 -5.36 -3.21 -12.12
N SER A 77 -6.25 -3.49 -13.08
CA SER A 77 -6.86 -4.81 -13.28
C SER A 77 -5.84 -5.94 -13.42
N ARG A 78 -4.79 -5.76 -14.24
CA ARG A 78 -3.74 -6.78 -14.41
C ARG A 78 -2.95 -7.09 -13.14
N MET A 79 -2.71 -6.11 -12.28
CA MET A 79 -1.95 -6.34 -11.05
C MET A 79 -2.84 -7.01 -9.98
N THR A 80 -4.09 -6.59 -9.83
CA THR A 80 -5.06 -7.25 -8.95
C THR A 80 -5.29 -8.71 -9.38
N LEU A 81 -5.46 -8.97 -10.67
CA LEU A 81 -5.61 -10.34 -11.20
C LEU A 81 -4.36 -11.22 -11.01
N LEU A 82 -3.15 -10.63 -10.90
CA LEU A 82 -1.94 -11.37 -10.57
C LEU A 82 -1.96 -11.80 -9.10
N VAL A 83 -2.14 -10.85 -8.19
CA VAL A 83 -2.19 -11.09 -6.73
C VAL A 83 -3.29 -12.09 -6.36
N ASN A 84 -4.50 -11.91 -6.89
CA ASN A 84 -5.63 -12.82 -6.63
C ASN A 84 -5.41 -14.23 -7.21
N ARG A 85 -4.55 -14.38 -8.22
CA ARG A 85 -4.20 -15.69 -8.79
C ARG A 85 -3.12 -16.39 -7.97
N THR A 86 -2.14 -15.66 -7.44
CA THR A 86 -1.03 -16.26 -6.69
C THR A 86 -1.45 -16.70 -5.29
N PHE A 87 -2.29 -15.91 -4.62
CA PHE A 87 -2.71 -16.16 -3.23
C PHE A 87 -4.10 -16.77 -3.10
N GLY A 88 -4.83 -16.97 -4.20
CA GLY A 88 -6.26 -17.22 -4.15
C GLY A 88 -7.04 -16.03 -3.56
N GLN A 89 -8.30 -16.26 -3.22
CA GLN A 89 -9.08 -15.36 -2.36
C GLN A 89 -9.00 -15.88 -0.91
N GLU A 90 -7.79 -16.09 -0.41
CA GLU A 90 -7.60 -16.22 1.04
C GLU A 90 -8.04 -14.90 1.70
N PRO A 91 -8.95 -14.94 2.70
CA PRO A 91 -9.39 -13.74 3.37
C PRO A 91 -8.23 -13.15 4.18
N ILE A 92 -8.01 -11.84 4.04
CA ILE A 92 -7.18 -11.08 4.97
C ILE A 92 -7.65 -11.33 6.41
N ASP A 93 -6.72 -11.73 7.28
CA ASP A 93 -6.98 -12.07 8.69
C ASP A 93 -7.54 -10.86 9.47
N THR A 94 -8.86 -10.72 9.44
CA THR A 94 -9.60 -9.62 10.08
C THR A 94 -9.79 -9.82 11.59
N THR A 95 -9.07 -10.77 12.18
CA THR A 95 -9.18 -11.18 13.59
C THR A 95 -7.98 -10.76 14.45
N ALA A 96 -7.03 -9.97 13.91
CA ALA A 96 -5.79 -9.61 14.60
C ALA A 96 -5.73 -8.17 15.19
N GLU A 97 -6.68 -7.27 14.87
CA GLU A 97 -6.52 -5.83 15.16
C GLU A 97 -7.76 -5.17 15.81
N ALA A 98 -8.61 -5.96 16.49
CA ALA A 98 -9.86 -5.50 17.10
C ALA A 98 -9.89 -5.61 18.65
N ALA A 99 -8.74 -5.48 19.32
CA ALA A 99 -8.63 -5.67 20.78
C ALA A 99 -7.71 -4.65 21.49
N VAL A 100 -8.04 -3.36 21.44
CA VAL A 100 -7.53 -2.35 22.39
C VAL A 100 -8.68 -1.39 22.76
N SER A 101 -9.09 -1.39 24.04
CA SER A 101 -10.04 -0.46 24.71
C SER A 101 -11.47 -0.39 24.12
N GLU A 102 -12.57 -0.52 24.86
CA GLU A 102 -12.95 0.12 26.14
C GLU A 102 -13.91 -0.76 27.02
N PRO A 103 -14.33 -0.34 28.26
CA PRO A 103 -14.60 -1.25 29.39
C PRO A 103 -16.09 -1.39 29.84
N VAL A 104 -16.29 -1.77 31.13
CA VAL A 104 -17.54 -2.03 31.91
C VAL A 104 -18.33 -3.28 31.43
N GLU A 105 -19.06 -4.07 32.25
CA GLU A 105 -19.53 -3.92 33.64
C GLU A 105 -19.14 -5.07 34.63
N THR A 106 -20.00 -6.08 34.81
CA THR A 106 -20.11 -7.04 35.96
C THR A 106 -20.72 -8.37 35.47
N GLU A 107 -20.45 -9.57 36.02
CA GLU A 107 -21.06 -10.11 37.25
C GLU A 107 -20.40 -11.44 37.72
N THR A 108 -20.23 -11.55 39.04
CA THR A 108 -20.24 -12.75 39.93
C THR A 108 -20.07 -14.19 39.38
N THR A 109 -19.12 -14.97 39.92
CA THR A 109 -19.35 -16.04 40.94
C THR A 109 -18.13 -16.96 41.19
N ALA A 110 -17.58 -16.93 42.42
CA ALA A 110 -16.81 -17.98 43.14
C ALA A 110 -16.35 -17.37 44.49
N VAL A 111 -17.02 -17.60 45.63
CA VAL A 111 -16.81 -18.77 46.53
C VAL A 111 -15.32 -18.90 46.89
N GLU A 112 -14.79 -18.17 47.87
CA GLU A 112 -14.95 -18.31 49.34
C GLU A 112 -13.95 -19.28 50.00
N SER A 113 -13.32 -18.81 51.09
CA SER A 113 -12.52 -19.53 52.13
C SER A 113 -11.00 -19.29 52.14
N ALA A 114 -10.49 -19.01 53.36
CA ALA A 114 -9.10 -19.15 53.85
C ALA A 114 -8.01 -18.22 53.22
N GLU A 115 -7.10 -17.59 53.97
CA GLU A 115 -6.95 -17.40 55.43
C GLU A 115 -6.09 -16.14 55.72
N GLN A 116 -5.83 -15.82 56.99
CA GLN A 116 -5.26 -14.54 57.48
C GLN A 116 -3.72 -14.41 57.34
N PRO A 117 -3.12 -13.20 57.57
CA PRO A 117 -1.76 -12.89 57.11
C PRO A 117 -0.65 -13.09 58.18
N GLU A 118 0.54 -13.43 57.69
CA GLU A 118 1.83 -13.40 58.42
C GLU A 118 2.82 -12.63 57.52
N SER A 119 3.32 -11.42 57.86
CA SER A 119 4.20 -11.00 58.96
C SER A 119 5.69 -11.25 58.71
N THR A 120 6.52 -10.23 58.96
CA THR A 120 8.01 -10.26 59.08
C THR A 120 8.82 -10.59 57.81
N GLU A 121 10.03 -10.08 57.55
CA GLU A 121 10.85 -8.99 58.13
C GLU A 121 12.03 -8.65 57.17
N SER A 122 12.77 -7.57 57.47
CA SER A 122 14.07 -7.15 56.88
C SER A 122 14.07 -6.46 55.51
#